data_AF-A0A433PH72-F1
#
_entry.id   AF-A0A433PH72-F1
#
_cell.length_a   1.000
_cell.length_b   1.000
_cell.length_c   1.000
_cell.angle_alpha   90.00
_cell.angle_beta   90.00
_cell.angle_gamma   90.00
#
_symmetry.space_group_name_H-M   'P 1'
#
loop_
_entity.id
_entity.type
_entity.pdbx_description
1 polymer ?
#
loop_
_entity_poly.entity_id
_entity_poly.type
_entity_poly.pdbx_seq_one_letter_code
_entity_poly.pdbx_strand_id
1 'polypeptide(L)'
;VEDLLKSLVSGDVEKFKREFESLTMECLSFHDVGGSESGKKAEVFYHAFCLGLFVALQRRGYNVRSNREAGLGRFDVRAEPKLRGALPGIVMELKVARENNNLDTLAQTALDQIIEKQYWVGISDDRQ
;
A
#
# COMPACT_ATOMS: atom_id res chain seq x y z
N VAL A 1 -11.86 6.27 7.18
CA VAL A 1 -11.07 5.00 7.23
C VAL A 1 -11.89 3.76 6.92
N GLU A 2 -13.07 3.56 7.50
CA GLU A 2 -13.80 2.30 7.30
C GLU A 2 -14.15 2.03 5.84
N ASP A 3 -14.68 3.04 5.13
CA ASP A 3 -15.06 2.94 3.73
C ASP A 3 -13.86 2.80 2.79
N LEU A 4 -12.74 3.46 3.10
CA LEU A 4 -11.46 3.28 2.43
C LEU A 4 -11.01 1.80 2.44
N LEU A 5 -11.07 1.14 3.59
CA LEU A 5 -10.65 -0.25 3.71
C LEU A 5 -11.65 -1.21 3.03
N LYS A 6 -12.95 -0.87 3.04
CA LYS A 6 -13.96 -1.65 2.30
C LYS A 6 -13.72 -1.59 0.79
N SER A 7 -13.49 -0.40 0.24
CA SER A 7 -13.24 -0.23 -1.20
C SER A 7 -11.95 -0.90 -1.65
N LEU A 8 -10.89 -0.85 -0.82
CA LEU A 8 -9.66 -1.60 -1.08
C LEU A 8 -9.92 -3.11 -1.19
N VAL A 9 -10.63 -3.70 -0.22
CA VAL A 9 -10.90 -5.15 -0.17
C VAL A 9 -11.83 -5.60 -1.29
N SER A 10 -12.80 -4.76 -1.70
CA SER A 10 -13.71 -5.08 -2.80
C SER A 10 -13.12 -4.83 -4.19
N GLY A 11 -11.94 -4.23 -4.28
CA GLY A 11 -11.33 -3.83 -5.55
C GLY A 11 -12.02 -2.63 -6.23
N ASP A 12 -12.76 -1.82 -5.48
CA ASP A 12 -13.35 -0.57 -6.00
C ASP A 12 -12.27 0.52 -6.01
N VAL A 13 -11.44 0.50 -7.06
CA VAL A 13 -10.26 1.37 -7.20
C VAL A 13 -10.65 2.84 -7.22
N GLU A 14 -11.74 3.19 -7.91
CA GLU A 14 -12.19 4.58 -8.02
C GLU A 14 -12.66 5.13 -6.67
N LYS A 15 -13.42 4.35 -5.90
CA LYS A 15 -13.78 4.75 -4.55
C LYS A 15 -12.57 4.78 -3.63
N PHE A 16 -11.71 3.77 -3.69
CA PHE A 16 -10.48 3.74 -2.90
C PHE A 16 -9.63 4.99 -3.13
N LYS A 17 -9.40 5.38 -4.39
CA LYS A 17 -8.65 6.58 -4.76
C LYS A 17 -9.24 7.83 -4.10
N ARG A 18 -10.55 8.07 -4.29
CA ARG A 18 -11.22 9.27 -3.73
C ARG A 18 -11.13 9.33 -2.21
N GLU A 19 -11.41 8.21 -1.53
CA GLU A 19 -11.36 8.12 -0.07
C GLU A 19 -9.93 8.30 0.45
N PHE A 20 -8.93 7.75 -0.27
CA PHE A 20 -7.53 7.86 0.11
C PHE A 20 -7.02 9.28 -0.05
N GLU A 21 -7.34 9.93 -1.17
CA GLU A 21 -6.99 11.33 -1.43
C GLU A 21 -7.62 12.26 -0.39
N SER A 22 -8.93 12.12 -0.10
CA SER A 22 -9.61 12.96 0.91
C SER A 22 -8.96 12.80 2.28
N LEU A 23 -8.76 11.55 2.72
CA LEU A 23 -8.18 11.27 4.03
C LEU A 23 -6.74 11.80 4.13
N THR A 24 -5.96 11.67 3.06
CA THR A 24 -4.57 12.17 3.03
C THR A 24 -4.55 13.69 3.12
N MET A 25 -5.43 14.39 2.40
CA MET A 25 -5.53 15.85 2.43
C MET A 25 -6.05 16.39 3.77
N GLU A 26 -6.92 15.66 4.46
CA GLU A 26 -7.44 16.03 5.78
C GLU A 26 -6.40 15.82 6.89
N CYS A 27 -5.60 14.76 6.78
CA CYS A 27 -4.70 14.34 7.85
C CYS A 27 -3.28 14.89 7.72
N LEU A 28 -2.83 15.21 6.51
CA LEU A 28 -1.44 15.59 6.26
C LEU A 28 -1.33 17.05 5.86
N SER A 29 -0.47 17.78 6.55
CA SER A 29 -0.04 19.11 6.13
C SER A 29 1.30 19.05 5.41
N PHE A 30 1.59 20.09 4.62
CA PHE A 30 2.90 20.29 3.99
C PHE A 30 4.06 20.28 5.01
N HIS A 31 3.79 20.66 6.27
CA HIS A 31 4.79 20.71 7.33
C HIS A 31 5.11 19.33 7.91
N ASP A 32 4.15 18.40 7.93
CA ASP A 32 4.33 17.05 8.47
C ASP A 32 5.33 16.22 7.64
N VAL A 33 5.45 16.57 6.37
CA VAL A 33 6.28 15.86 5.41
C VAL A 33 7.64 16.51 5.20
N GLY A 34 7.94 17.64 5.84
CA GLY A 34 9.23 18.32 5.75
C GLY A 34 9.41 19.25 4.53
N GLY A 35 8.32 19.60 3.85
CA GLY A 35 8.31 20.53 2.73
C GLY A 35 9.25 20.16 1.56
N SER A 36 9.82 21.17 0.89
CA SER A 36 10.68 21.00 -0.29
C SER A 36 12.02 20.29 -0.03
N GLU A 37 12.43 20.14 1.24
CA GLU A 37 13.69 19.48 1.64
C GLU A 37 13.49 18.07 2.21
N SER A 38 12.28 17.54 2.08
CA SER A 38 11.80 16.35 2.77
C SER A 38 12.54 15.04 2.46
N GLY A 39 13.11 14.91 1.25
CA GLY A 39 13.98 13.80 0.85
C GLY A 39 13.52 12.43 1.35
N LYS A 40 14.43 11.68 1.98
CA LYS A 40 14.14 10.34 2.56
C LYS A 40 13.20 10.38 3.79
N LYS A 41 13.04 11.52 4.46
CA LYS A 41 12.18 11.62 5.66
C LYS A 41 10.71 11.57 5.28
N ALA A 42 10.31 12.20 4.17
CA ALA A 42 8.96 12.07 3.63
C ALA A 42 8.62 10.60 3.30
N GLU A 43 9.53 9.89 2.63
CA GLU A 43 9.33 8.47 2.29
C GLU A 43 9.04 7.61 3.53
N VAL A 44 9.82 7.77 4.61
CA VAL A 44 9.60 7.04 5.87
C VAL A 44 8.27 7.43 6.52
N PHE A 45 7.93 8.72 6.52
CA PHE A 45 6.68 9.22 7.11
C PHE A 45 5.45 8.69 6.38
N TYR A 46 5.40 8.83 5.04
CA TYR A 46 4.29 8.33 4.23
C TYR A 46 4.15 6.82 4.33
N HIS A 47 5.26 6.09 4.37
CA HIS A 47 5.23 4.65 4.58
C HIS A 47 4.61 4.30 5.94
N ALA A 48 5.03 4.96 7.02
CA ALA A 48 4.48 4.73 8.36
C ALA A 48 2.98 5.08 8.45
N PHE A 49 2.58 6.19 7.83
CA PHE A 49 1.18 6.60 7.75
C PHE A 49 0.31 5.56 7.03
N CYS A 50 0.73 5.14 5.83
CA CYS A 50 0.03 4.11 5.05
C CYS A 50 -0.04 2.78 5.82
N LEU A 51 1.07 2.36 6.44
CA LEU A 51 1.07 1.16 7.28
C LEU A 51 0.08 1.25 8.43
N GLY A 52 -0.01 2.41 9.10
CA GLY A 52 -0.98 2.67 10.16
C GLY A 52 -2.43 2.50 9.68
N LEU A 53 -2.76 3.00 8.49
CA LEU A 53 -4.07 2.80 7.86
C LEU A 53 -4.34 1.32 7.56
N PHE A 54 -3.38 0.63 6.93
CA PHE A 54 -3.59 -0.73 6.43
C PHE A 54 -3.52 -1.80 7.52
N VAL A 55 -2.87 -1.55 8.66
CA VAL A 55 -2.92 -2.45 9.84
C VAL A 55 -4.37 -2.67 10.31
N ALA A 56 -5.27 -1.71 10.10
CA ALA A 56 -6.68 -1.87 10.45
C ALA A 56 -7.39 -2.98 9.64
N LEU A 57 -6.83 -3.46 8.52
CA LEU A 57 -7.30 -4.67 7.83
C LEU A 57 -7.25 -5.92 8.73
N GLN A 58 -6.43 -5.93 9.79
CA GLN A 58 -6.41 -7.05 10.75
C GLN A 58 -7.77 -7.28 11.41
N ARG A 59 -8.55 -6.21 11.61
CA ARG A 59 -9.93 -6.28 12.14
C ARG A 59 -10.92 -6.88 11.12
N ARG A 60 -10.51 -6.98 9.85
CA ARG A 60 -11.27 -7.57 8.74
C ARG A 60 -10.78 -8.97 8.35
N GLY A 61 -10.04 -9.62 9.24
CA GLY A 61 -9.58 -11.00 9.01
C GLY A 61 -8.31 -11.10 8.17
N TYR A 62 -7.47 -10.07 8.11
CA TYR A 62 -6.16 -10.13 7.47
C TYR A 62 -5.00 -10.32 8.45
N ASN A 63 -3.93 -10.95 7.99
CA ASN A 63 -2.59 -10.86 8.54
C ASN A 63 -1.83 -9.80 7.75
N VAL A 64 -1.58 -8.65 8.36
CA VAL A 64 -0.85 -7.54 7.74
C VAL A 64 0.62 -7.60 8.15
N ARG A 65 1.52 -7.55 7.16
CA ARG A 65 2.98 -7.51 7.34
C ARG A 65 3.54 -6.36 6.50
N SER A 66 4.68 -5.83 6.91
CA SER A 66 5.44 -4.82 6.15
C SER A 66 6.93 -5.07 6.26
N ASN A 67 7.68 -4.61 5.25
CA ASN A 67 9.15 -4.71 5.21
C ASN A 67 9.68 -6.14 5.49
N ARG A 68 9.00 -7.16 4.99
CA ARG A 68 9.45 -8.57 5.08
C ARG A 68 9.86 -9.10 3.72
N GLU A 69 10.69 -10.13 3.75
CA GLU A 69 11.14 -10.83 2.56
C GLU A 69 10.02 -11.70 1.98
N ALA A 70 9.84 -11.64 0.67
CA ALA A 70 9.02 -12.56 -0.12
C ALA A 70 9.51 -12.57 -1.58
N GLY A 71 9.35 -13.71 -2.25
CA GLY A 71 9.85 -13.89 -3.61
C GLY A 71 11.36 -13.60 -3.67
N LEU A 72 11.73 -12.58 -4.46
CA LEU A 72 13.12 -12.17 -4.71
C LEU A 72 13.47 -10.81 -4.10
N GLY A 73 12.71 -10.34 -3.10
CA GLY A 73 12.97 -9.05 -2.47
C GLY A 73 12.19 -8.81 -1.19
N ARG A 74 12.01 -7.51 -0.87
CA ARG A 74 11.29 -7.04 0.32
C ARG A 74 10.13 -6.16 -0.12
N PHE A 75 8.92 -6.53 0.27
CA PHE A 75 7.71 -5.75 -0.02
C PHE A 75 7.48 -4.67 1.03
N ASP A 76 6.81 -3.59 0.64
CA ASP A 76 6.39 -2.54 1.59
C ASP A 76 5.25 -3.01 2.48
N VAL A 77 4.10 -3.41 1.91
CA VAL A 77 2.96 -3.91 2.68
C VAL A 77 2.31 -5.12 2.01
N ARG A 78 1.96 -6.13 2.81
CA ARG A 78 1.19 -7.31 2.39
C ARG A 78 0.07 -7.57 3.37
N ALA A 79 -1.14 -7.79 2.87
CA ALA A 79 -2.28 -8.22 3.67
C ALA A 79 -2.79 -9.56 3.13
N GLU A 80 -2.66 -10.60 3.96
CA GLU A 80 -3.08 -11.96 3.62
C GLU A 80 -4.37 -12.32 4.38
N PRO A 81 -5.41 -12.83 3.72
CA PRO A 81 -6.58 -13.35 4.40
C PRO A 81 -6.18 -14.44 5.43
N LYS A 82 -6.71 -14.36 6.65
CA LYS A 82 -6.54 -15.39 7.68
C LYS A 82 -7.23 -16.70 7.27
N LEU A 83 -8.38 -16.58 6.61
CA LEU A 83 -9.09 -17.70 6.00
C LEU A 83 -8.82 -17.69 4.50
N ARG A 84 -8.21 -18.77 3.99
CA ARG A 84 -7.90 -18.94 2.56
C ARG A 84 -9.19 -18.94 1.73
N GLY A 85 -9.13 -18.37 0.53
CA GLY A 85 -10.24 -18.29 -0.42
C GLY A 85 -11.37 -17.31 -0.06
N ALA A 86 -11.40 -16.77 1.18
CA ALA A 86 -12.50 -15.91 1.61
C ALA A 86 -12.41 -14.47 1.09
N LEU A 87 -11.20 -13.97 0.87
CA LEU A 87 -10.90 -12.59 0.49
C LEU A 87 -9.68 -12.55 -0.44
N PRO A 88 -9.49 -11.48 -1.25
CA PRO A 88 -8.28 -11.32 -2.05
C PRO A 88 -7.06 -11.04 -1.16
N GLY A 89 -5.89 -11.55 -1.57
CA GLY A 89 -4.60 -11.10 -1.06
C GLY A 89 -4.22 -9.74 -1.63
N ILE A 90 -3.62 -8.88 -0.81
CA ILE A 90 -3.25 -7.51 -1.18
C ILE A 90 -1.74 -7.35 -1.01
N VAL A 91 -1.07 -6.86 -2.06
CA VAL A 91 0.34 -6.45 -2.05
C VAL A 91 0.41 -5.00 -2.48
N MET A 92 1.14 -4.18 -1.74
CA MET A 92 1.29 -2.75 -2.01
C MET A 92 2.77 -2.38 -1.96
N GLU A 93 3.18 -1.56 -2.93
CA GLU A 93 4.49 -0.92 -3.03
C GLU A 93 4.26 0.59 -3.07
N LEU A 94 5.00 1.35 -2.26
CA LEU A 94 4.79 2.77 -2.04
C LEU A 94 5.95 3.56 -2.66
N LYS A 95 5.61 4.61 -3.42
CA LYS A 95 6.59 5.55 -4.00
C LYS A 95 6.22 6.97 -3.60
N VAL A 96 7.25 7.80 -3.38
CA VAL A 96 7.09 9.24 -3.17
C VAL A 96 7.58 9.97 -4.41
N ALA A 97 6.71 10.81 -4.96
CA ALA A 97 7.04 11.68 -6.08
C ALA A 97 7.75 12.95 -5.59
N ARG A 98 8.76 13.38 -6.34
CA ARG A 98 9.45 14.68 -6.20
C ARG A 98 9.06 15.58 -7.38
N GLU A 99 9.44 16.86 -7.33
CA GLU A 99 8.99 17.91 -8.26
C GLU A 99 9.04 17.52 -9.76
N ASN A 100 10.02 16.71 -10.17
CA ASN A 100 10.20 16.31 -11.57
C ASN A 100 9.71 14.88 -11.89
N ASN A 101 8.96 14.23 -10.99
CA ASN A 101 8.47 12.88 -11.22
C ASN A 101 7.07 12.88 -11.85
N ASN A 102 6.88 11.96 -12.79
CA ASN A 102 5.56 11.62 -13.33
C ASN A 102 4.94 10.49 -12.49
N LEU A 103 3.71 10.70 -12.01
CA LEU A 103 3.02 9.75 -11.13
C LEU A 103 2.74 8.40 -11.81
N ASP A 104 2.30 8.41 -13.07
CA ASP A 104 2.00 7.17 -13.81
C ASP A 104 3.25 6.31 -14.00
N THR A 105 4.39 6.96 -14.28
CA THR A 105 5.69 6.29 -14.42
C THR A 105 6.13 5.65 -13.10
N LEU A 106 5.95 6.35 -11.97
CA LEU A 106 6.28 5.80 -10.65
C LEU A 106 5.34 4.64 -10.27
N ALA A 107 4.05 4.76 -10.56
CA ALA A 107 3.08 3.71 -10.33
C ALA A 107 3.41 2.46 -11.16
N GLN A 108 3.76 2.63 -12.44
CA GLN A 108 4.19 1.52 -13.29
C GLN A 108 5.47 0.87 -12.76
N THR A 109 6.47 1.68 -12.37
CA THR A 109 7.72 1.15 -11.78
C THR A 109 7.45 0.35 -10.51
N ALA A 110 6.52 0.79 -9.66
CA ALA A 110 6.12 0.07 -8.45
C ALA A 110 5.42 -1.25 -8.79
N LEU A 111 4.56 -1.26 -9.81
CA LEU A 111 3.89 -2.47 -10.29
C LEU A 111 4.90 -3.48 -10.89
N ASP A 112 5.81 -3.01 -11.74
CA ASP A 112 6.87 -3.83 -12.33
C ASP A 112 7.73 -4.45 -11.24
N GLN A 113 8.08 -3.69 -10.20
CA GLN A 113 8.82 -4.20 -9.05
C GLN A 113 8.06 -5.33 -8.32
N ILE A 114 6.74 -5.19 -8.10
CA ILE A 114 5.92 -6.25 -7.50
C ILE A 114 5.99 -7.53 -8.37
N ILE A 115 5.88 -7.37 -9.69
CA ILE A 115 5.90 -8.46 -10.68
C ILE A 115 7.25 -9.17 -10.71
N GLU A 116 8.31 -8.43 -10.96
CA GLU A 116 9.67 -8.96 -11.10
C GLU A 116 10.16 -9.63 -9.81
N LYS A 117 9.79 -9.07 -8.64
CA LYS A 117 10.21 -9.60 -7.35
C LYS A 117 9.25 -10.64 -6.78
N GLN A 118 8.13 -10.90 -7.45
CA GLN A 118 7.17 -11.93 -7.09
C GLN A 118 6.68 -11.81 -5.64
N TYR A 119 6.32 -10.61 -5.20
CA TYR A 119 5.97 -10.35 -3.80
C TYR A 119 4.72 -11.09 -3.30
N TRP A 120 3.91 -11.65 -4.20
CA TRP A 120 2.78 -12.53 -3.86
C TRP A 120 3.21 -13.94 -3.47
N VAL A 121 4.47 -14.34 -3.65
CA VAL A 121 4.93 -15.68 -3.27
C VAL A 121 4.66 -15.95 -1.79
N GLY A 122 4.00 -17.08 -1.53
CA GLY A 122 3.57 -17.48 -0.19
C GLY A 122 2.19 -16.94 0.22
N ILE A 123 1.60 -16.02 -0.54
CA ILE A 123 0.15 -15.80 -0.48
C ILE A 123 -0.49 -16.99 -1.17
N SER A 124 -1.33 -17.73 -0.45
CA SER A 124 -2.11 -18.83 -1.01
C SER A 124 -2.97 -18.33 -2.16
N ASP A 125 -2.71 -18.79 -3.38
CA ASP A 125 -3.61 -18.64 -4.53
C ASP A 125 -4.42 -19.93 -4.65
N ASP A 126 -5.75 -19.85 -4.58
CA ASP A 126 -6.65 -20.99 -4.74
C ASP A 126 -6.93 -21.30 -6.22
N ARG A 127 -6.12 -20.77 -7.15
CA ARG A 127 -6.12 -21.18 -8.56
C ARG A 127 -5.40 -22.52 -8.75
N GLN A 128 -6.02 -23.60 -8.27
CA GLN A 128 -5.83 -24.96 -8.77
C GLN A 128 -7.10 -25.44 -9.46
#